data_AF-A0A0D2ZWW5-F1
#
_entry.id   AF-A0A0D2ZWW5-F1
#
_cell.length_a   1.000
_cell.length_b   1.000
_cell.length_c   1.000
_cell.angle_alpha   90.00
_cell.angle_beta   90.00
_cell.angle_gamma   90.00
#
_symmetry.space_group_name_H-M   'P 1'
#
loop_
_entity.id
_entity.type
_entity.pdbx_description
1 polymer ?
#
loop_
_entity_poly.entity_id
_entity_poly.type
_entity_poly.pdbx_seq_one_letter_code
_entity_poly.pdbx_strand_id
1 'polypeptide(L)' 'MNGGGKVVCVTGASGYIASWIVKLLLLRGYTVKATVRDP' A
#
# COMPACT_ATOMS: atom_id res chain seq x y z
N MET A 1 -2.43 21.94 -6.69
CA MET A 1 -2.01 20.51 -6.66
C MET A 1 -0.68 20.44 -5.92
N ASN A 2 -0.70 20.43 -4.59
CA ASN A 2 0.51 20.58 -3.77
C ASN A 2 0.70 19.33 -2.90
N GLY A 3 1.85 18.66 -3.05
CA GLY A 3 2.24 17.47 -2.29
C GLY A 3 2.22 16.20 -3.16
N GLY A 4 3.37 15.79 -3.70
CA GLY A 4 3.50 14.50 -4.37
C GLY A 4 2.96 13.39 -3.46
N GLY A 5 1.93 12.68 -3.91
CA GLY A 5 1.24 11.67 -3.11
C GLY A 5 2.26 10.72 -2.48
N LYS A 6 2.29 10.67 -1.14
CA LYS A 6 3.36 9.95 -0.45
C LYS A 6 3.34 8.49 -0.89
N VAL A 7 4.47 8.03 -1.44
CA VAL A 7 4.65 6.65 -1.86
C VAL A 7 5.04 5.84 -0.64
N VAL A 8 4.33 4.75 -0.38
CA VAL A 8 4.57 3.87 0.77
C VAL A 8 4.83 2.44 0.30
N CYS A 9 5.79 1.77 0.92
CA CYS A 9 6.09 0.36 0.64
C CYS A 9 5.42 -0.53 1.70
N VAL A 10 4.72 -1.57 1.27
CA VAL A 10 4.08 -2.57 2.14
C VAL A 10 4.64 -3.94 1.78
N THR A 11 5.35 -4.55 2.73
CA THR A 11 5.89 -5.90 2.56
C THR A 11 4.89 -6.97 3.01
N GLY A 12 4.86 -8.10 2.31
CA GLY A 12 3.93 -9.19 2.63
C GLY A 12 2.47 -8.79 2.43
N ALA A 13 2.16 -8.06 1.35
CA ALA A 13 0.85 -7.48 1.10
C ALA A 13 -0.29 -8.51 0.95
N SER A 14 0.05 -9.80 0.75
CA SER A 14 -0.89 -10.92 0.76
C SER A 14 -1.35 -11.35 2.17
N GLY A 15 -0.72 -10.83 3.23
CA GLY A 15 -1.09 -11.13 4.60
C GLY A 15 -2.45 -10.55 4.99
N TYR A 16 -3.13 -11.19 5.95
CA TYR A 16 -4.46 -10.76 6.43
C TYR A 16 -4.45 -9.29 6.86
N ILE A 17 -3.50 -8.87 7.69
CA ILE A 17 -3.40 -7.49 8.18
C ILE A 17 -2.88 -6.54 7.08
N ALA A 18 -1.86 -6.99 6.33
CA ALA A 18 -1.22 -6.17 5.32
C ALA A 18 -2.19 -5.78 4.18
N SER A 19 -3.08 -6.69 3.77
CA SER A 19 -4.09 -6.42 2.74
C SER A 19 -5.08 -5.31 3.15
N TRP A 20 -5.49 -5.25 4.42
CA TRP A 20 -6.31 -4.16 4.96
C TRP A 20 -5.55 -2.84 5.02
N ILE A 21 -4.27 -2.87 5.38
CA ILE A 21 -3.40 -1.67 5.37
C ILE A 21 -3.30 -1.11 3.94
N VAL A 22 -3.06 -1.96 2.94
CA VAL A 22 -3.02 -1.55 1.52
C VAL A 22 -4.35 -0.91 1.12
N LYS A 23 -5.48 -1.56 1.42
CA LYS A 23 -6.81 -1.02 1.12
C LYS A 23 -7.04 0.36 1.73
N LEU A 24 -6.68 0.54 3.00
CA LEU A 24 -6.88 1.79 3.73
C LEU A 24 -5.97 2.92 3.22
N LEU A 25 -4.73 2.60 2.85
CA LEU A 25 -3.80 3.57 2.26
C LEU A 25 -4.27 4.02 0.86
N LEU A 26 -4.73 3.08 0.03
CA LEU A 26 -5.30 3.40 -1.27
C LEU A 26 -6.54 4.30 -1.15
N LEU A 27 -7.45 4.01 -0.22
CA LEU A 27 -8.63 4.86 0.06
C LEU A 27 -8.26 6.29 0.51
N ARG A 28 -7.09 6.46 1.13
CA ARG A 28 -6.57 7.78 1.53
C ARG A 28 -5.80 8.49 0.43
N GLY A 29 -5.76 7.94 -0.79
CA GLY A 29 -5.07 8.54 -1.94
C GLY A 29 -3.56 8.35 -1.92
N TYR A 30 -3.04 7.39 -1.15
CA TYR A 30 -1.61 7.05 -1.19
C TYR A 30 -1.29 6.18 -2.40
N THR A 31 -0.06 6.32 -2.90
CA THR A 31 0.50 5.36 -3.86
C THR A 31 1.19 4.25 -3.10
N VAL A 32 0.72 3.01 -3.25
CA VAL A 32 1.24 1.85 -2.51
C VAL A 32 2.10 0.97 -3.42
N LYS A 33 3.31 0.65 -2.97
CA LYS A 33 4.19 -0.37 -3.54
C LYS A 33 4.12 -1.61 -2.65
N ALA A 34 3.37 -2.62 -3.10
CA ALA A 34 3.18 -3.86 -2.37
C ALA A 34 4.19 -4.92 -2.83
N THR A 35 4.83 -5.64 -1.91
CA THR A 35 5.62 -6.82 -2.23
C THR A 35 4.94 -8.09 -1.72
N VAL A 36 4.99 -9.12 -2.55
CA VAL A 36 4.50 -10.48 -2.29
C VAL A 36 5.61 -11.45 -2.69
N ARG A 37 5.70 -12.60 -2.02
CA ARG A 37 6.76 -13.58 -2.28
C ARG A 37 6.58 -14.27 -3.63
N ASP A 38 5.34 -14.63 -3.94
CA ASP A 38 4.91 -15.31 -5.14
C ASP A 38 3.67 -14.54 -5.67
N PRO A 39 3.80 -13.80 -6.79
CA PRO A 39 2.77 -12.88 -7.28
C PRO A 39 1.60 -13.54 -8.00
#